data_AF-A0A7S3NCC6-F1
#
_entry.id   AF-A0A7S3NCC6-F1
#
_cell.length_a   1.000
_cell.length_b   1.000
_cell.length_c   1.000
_cell.angle_alpha   90.00
_cell.angle_beta   90.00
_cell.angle_gamma   90.00
#
_symmetry.space_group_name_H-M   'P 1'
#
loop_
_entity.id
_entity.type
_entity.pdbx_description
1 polymer ?
#
loop_
_entity_poly.entity_id
_entity_poly.type
_entity_poly.pdbx_seq_one_letter_code
_entity_poly.pdbx_strand_id
1 'polypeptide(L)'
;SKRELGVAASFMKKRFTLVKTFFRTYRVNKPNPYITSEVKVSPVELEKQKDMPVWERLFDHKKYMEHEGPLKISTGLSHVDVEPFPRLKLMKLYYMTLDEIRDIPDTYTYKGVVEEMTKFRMEVVDTTKDIRKIEQKIAWGIIEELILQAHNELKLMKIAKQYKPWEYFRDHDESINKEFLMKMNVQMMYGEPVDPKEYARNDKPAREKTAGFTKSSL
;
A
#
# COMPACT_ATOMS: atom_id res chain seq x y z
N SER A 1 19.04 -32.80 76.69
CA SER A 1 20.16 -32.08 77.32
C SER A 1 21.03 -31.48 76.22
N LYS A 2 21.21 -30.15 76.22
CA LYS A 2 22.29 -29.31 75.65
C LYS A 2 22.78 -29.62 74.21
N ARG A 3 22.45 -28.81 73.19
CA ARG A 3 23.12 -27.56 72.76
C ARG A 3 24.56 -27.73 72.21
N GLU A 4 24.72 -27.27 70.94
CA GLU A 4 25.87 -26.50 70.39
C GLU A 4 27.08 -27.38 69.91
N LEU A 5 27.75 -27.24 68.76
CA LEU A 5 27.96 -26.23 67.70
C LEU A 5 28.46 -26.97 66.42
N GLY A 6 28.16 -26.51 65.19
CA GLY A 6 29.11 -25.78 64.33
C GLY A 6 30.08 -26.74 63.59
N VAL A 7 30.33 -26.71 62.28
CA VAL A 7 30.76 -25.60 61.41
C VAL A 7 30.84 -26.16 59.97
N ALA A 8 30.83 -25.26 58.99
CA ALA A 8 31.33 -25.40 57.61
C ALA A 8 30.33 -25.82 56.52
N ALA A 9 29.68 -24.82 55.92
CA ALA A 9 29.69 -24.63 54.46
C ALA A 9 29.07 -23.25 54.11
N SER A 10 29.80 -22.18 54.44
CA SER A 10 29.69 -20.97 53.63
C SER A 10 30.51 -21.24 52.38
N PHE A 11 29.92 -21.12 51.20
CA PHE A 11 30.42 -20.38 50.02
C PHE A 11 29.65 -20.81 48.77
N MET A 12 29.27 -19.81 47.96
CA MET A 12 28.56 -19.88 46.67
C MET A 12 27.03 -20.11 46.68
N LYS A 13 26.27 -19.14 47.20
CA LYS A 13 24.97 -18.83 46.61
C LYS A 13 25.19 -17.85 45.46
N LYS A 14 25.22 -18.36 44.22
CA LYS A 14 25.27 -17.55 42.99
C LYS A 14 24.20 -16.45 43.07
N ARG A 15 24.61 -15.19 43.06
CA ARG A 15 23.71 -14.04 42.86
C ARG A 15 23.28 -14.02 41.39
N PHE A 16 22.36 -14.89 41.01
CA PHE A 16 21.49 -14.60 39.87
C PHE A 16 20.37 -13.71 40.40
N THR A 17 20.57 -12.39 40.33
CA THR A 17 19.44 -11.46 40.38
C THR A 17 18.64 -11.68 39.11
N LEU A 18 17.54 -12.44 39.21
CA LEU A 18 16.50 -12.40 38.19
C LEU A 18 16.05 -10.96 38.08
N VAL A 19 16.42 -10.28 36.99
CA VAL A 19 15.74 -9.06 36.57
C VAL A 19 14.27 -9.46 36.49
N LYS A 20 13.43 -8.90 37.37
CA LYS A 20 11.97 -9.10 37.31
C LYS A 20 11.57 -8.77 35.88
N THR A 21 11.21 -9.79 35.11
CA THR A 21 10.54 -9.58 33.85
C THR A 21 9.27 -8.81 34.21
N PHE A 22 9.19 -7.56 33.77
CA PHE A 22 7.94 -6.81 33.84
C PHE A 22 6.97 -7.53 32.92
N PHE A 23 6.26 -8.53 33.44
CA PHE A 23 5.07 -9.02 32.78
C PHE A 23 4.15 -7.82 32.62
N ARG A 24 3.82 -7.48 31.37
CA ARG A 24 2.76 -6.52 31.08
C ARG A 24 1.49 -7.08 31.72
N THR A 25 1.13 -6.58 32.90
CA THR A 25 -0.11 -6.96 33.57
C THR A 25 -1.21 -6.06 33.05
N TYR A 26 -2.27 -6.65 32.50
CA TYR A 26 -3.47 -5.92 32.13
C TYR A 26 -4.32 -5.69 33.39
N ARG A 27 -4.77 -4.44 33.63
CA ARG A 27 -5.70 -4.16 34.73
C ARG A 27 -7.07 -4.75 34.37
N VAL A 28 -7.42 -5.89 34.98
CA VAL A 28 -8.61 -6.69 34.66
C VAL A 28 -9.93 -5.89 34.82
N ASN A 29 -9.97 -4.89 35.72
CA ASN A 29 -11.19 -4.17 36.09
C ASN A 29 -11.21 -2.69 35.70
N LYS A 30 -10.29 -2.21 34.84
CA LYS A 30 -10.38 -0.84 34.32
C LYS A 30 -10.95 -0.92 32.90
N PRO A 31 -12.16 -0.40 32.64
CA PRO A 31 -12.68 -0.37 31.28
C PRO A 31 -11.68 0.39 30.41
N ASN A 32 -11.37 -0.16 29.23
CA ASN A 32 -10.42 0.46 28.32
C ASN A 32 -10.98 1.84 27.92
N PRO A 33 -10.31 2.96 28.28
CA PRO A 33 -10.83 4.31 28.01
C PRO A 33 -10.92 4.62 26.51
N TYR A 34 -10.32 3.79 25.65
CA TYR A 34 -10.29 3.94 24.20
C TYR A 34 -11.35 3.09 23.47
N ILE A 35 -12.33 2.50 24.18
CA ILE A 35 -13.42 1.75 23.52
C ILE A 35 -14.39 2.69 22.79
N THR A 36 -14.58 3.90 23.33
CA THR A 36 -15.39 4.92 22.68
C THR A 36 -14.50 5.76 21.77
N SER A 37 -14.99 6.05 20.55
CA SER A 37 -14.34 7.01 19.66
C SER A 37 -14.21 8.34 20.38
N GLU A 38 -13.03 8.93 20.34
CA GLU A 38 -12.73 10.16 21.08
C GLU A 38 -13.60 11.35 20.62
N VAL A 39 -14.10 11.30 19.38
CA VAL A 39 -14.96 12.35 18.81
C VAL A 39 -16.42 12.08 19.15
N LYS A 40 -16.98 12.89 20.05
CA LYS A 40 -18.42 12.93 20.35
C LYS A 40 -19.09 13.90 19.37
N VAL A 41 -19.48 13.42 18.20
CA VAL A 41 -20.21 14.23 17.21
C VAL A 41 -21.68 14.31 17.60
N SER A 42 -22.28 15.50 17.53
CA SER A 42 -23.72 15.63 17.77
C SER A 42 -24.54 14.98 16.64
N PRO A 43 -25.77 14.48 16.91
CA PRO A 43 -26.59 13.86 15.86
C PRO A 43 -26.84 14.77 14.66
N VAL A 44 -26.97 16.08 14.89
CA VAL A 44 -27.19 17.09 13.85
C VAL A 44 -25.95 17.24 12.95
N GLU A 45 -24.74 17.17 13.51
CA GLU A 45 -23.50 17.25 12.74
C GLU A 45 -23.26 15.98 11.90
N LEU A 46 -23.67 14.81 12.39
CA LEU A 46 -23.62 13.55 11.65
C LEU A 46 -24.52 13.58 10.41
N GLU A 47 -25.70 14.21 10.51
CA GLU A 47 -26.59 14.39 9.36
C GLU A 47 -25.95 15.30 8.32
N LYS A 48 -25.41 16.46 8.74
CA LYS A 48 -24.67 17.36 7.85
C LYS A 48 -23.48 16.67 7.16
N GLN A 49 -22.77 15.78 7.86
CA GLN A 49 -21.67 15.01 7.27
C GLN A 49 -22.11 14.05 6.16
N LYS A 50 -23.32 13.51 6.20
CA LYS A 50 -23.80 12.61 5.14
C LYS A 50 -23.99 13.35 3.83
N ASP A 51 -24.40 14.62 3.89
CA ASP A 51 -24.65 15.46 2.72
C ASP A 51 -23.35 15.97 2.06
N MET A 52 -22.27 16.10 2.83
CA MET A 52 -20.96 16.52 2.32
C MET A 52 -20.32 15.45 1.41
N PRO A 53 -19.46 15.82 0.45
CA PRO A 53 -18.70 14.86 -0.35
C PRO A 53 -17.68 14.11 0.52
N VAL A 54 -17.28 12.90 0.09
CA VAL A 54 -16.48 11.97 0.90
C VAL A 54 -15.22 12.63 1.49
N TRP A 55 -14.46 13.37 0.68
CA TRP A 55 -13.20 13.99 1.09
C TRP A 55 -13.33 15.20 2.04
N GLU A 56 -14.54 15.72 2.26
CA GLU A 56 -14.81 16.80 3.23
C GLU A 56 -15.36 16.26 4.56
N ARG A 57 -15.74 14.98 4.59
CA ARG A 57 -16.25 14.34 5.81
C ARG A 57 -15.15 14.11 6.82
N LEU A 58 -15.55 13.96 8.08
CA LEU A 58 -14.64 13.49 9.12
C LEU A 58 -14.27 12.02 8.86
N PHE A 59 -13.01 11.68 9.10
CA PHE A 59 -12.52 10.34 8.85
C PHE A 59 -12.98 9.32 9.91
N ASP A 60 -13.85 8.40 9.51
CA ASP A 60 -14.41 7.35 10.36
C ASP A 60 -13.58 6.07 10.35
N HIS A 61 -12.65 5.93 11.31
CA HIS A 61 -11.79 4.75 11.43
C HIS A 61 -12.58 3.43 11.48
N LYS A 62 -13.64 3.38 12.29
CA LYS A 62 -14.46 2.17 12.45
C LYS A 62 -15.14 1.74 11.15
N LYS A 63 -15.67 2.70 10.40
CA LYS A 63 -16.36 2.47 9.11
C LYS A 63 -15.46 1.76 8.09
N TYR A 64 -14.19 2.13 8.04
CA TYR A 64 -13.24 1.61 7.04
C TYR A 64 -12.42 0.41 7.54
N MET A 65 -12.44 0.07 8.83
CA MET A 65 -11.92 -1.21 9.33
C MET A 65 -12.81 -2.38 8.91
N GLU A 66 -14.11 -2.15 8.79
CA GLU A 66 -15.07 -3.16 8.37
C GLU A 66 -14.99 -3.39 6.85
N HIS A 67 -14.94 -4.65 6.42
CA HIS A 67 -15.03 -5.05 5.01
C HIS A 67 -15.94 -6.27 4.88
N GLU A 68 -16.57 -6.39 3.71
CA GLU A 68 -17.45 -7.52 3.39
C GLU A 68 -16.74 -8.52 2.48
N GLY A 69 -17.05 -9.80 2.64
CA GLY A 69 -16.50 -10.88 1.82
C GLY A 69 -15.41 -11.70 2.52
N PRO A 70 -14.94 -12.79 1.86
CA PRO A 70 -13.89 -13.63 2.41
C PRO A 70 -12.55 -12.90 2.41
N LEU A 71 -11.77 -13.13 3.47
CA LEU A 71 -10.39 -12.65 3.56
C LEU A 71 -9.54 -13.30 2.47
N LYS A 72 -8.67 -12.49 1.86
CA LYS A 72 -7.74 -12.94 0.83
C LYS A 72 -6.62 -13.77 1.47
N ILE A 73 -6.28 -14.91 0.88
CA ILE A 73 -5.25 -15.82 1.41
C ILE A 73 -3.86 -15.39 0.93
N SER A 74 -3.74 -15.04 -0.35
CA SER A 74 -2.49 -14.54 -0.94
C SER A 74 -2.81 -13.58 -2.10
N THR A 75 -1.86 -12.69 -2.41
CA THR A 75 -1.96 -11.73 -3.52
C THR A 75 -1.61 -12.35 -4.87
N GLY A 76 -0.85 -13.44 -4.88
CA GLY A 76 -0.30 -14.05 -6.09
C GLY A 76 0.92 -13.31 -6.67
N LEU A 77 1.36 -12.23 -6.02
CA LEU A 77 2.52 -11.44 -6.42
C LEU A 77 3.66 -11.62 -5.42
N SER A 78 4.89 -11.66 -5.96
CA SER A 78 6.11 -11.73 -5.17
C SER A 78 6.32 -10.40 -4.44
N HIS A 79 6.71 -10.44 -3.15
CA HIS A 79 6.99 -9.27 -2.31
C HIS A 79 5.81 -8.30 -2.09
N VAL A 80 4.57 -8.76 -2.26
CA VAL A 80 3.36 -8.00 -1.93
C VAL A 80 2.50 -8.83 -0.99
N ASP A 81 2.53 -8.48 0.30
CA ASP A 81 1.74 -9.16 1.33
C ASP A 81 0.27 -8.73 1.29
N VAL A 82 -0.62 -9.61 1.74
CA VAL A 82 -2.05 -9.30 1.87
C VAL A 82 -2.25 -8.33 3.02
N GLU A 83 -2.91 -7.20 2.74
CA GLU A 83 -3.26 -6.22 3.76
C GLU A 83 -4.56 -6.61 4.47
N PRO A 84 -4.62 -6.66 5.82
CA PRO A 84 -5.83 -7.06 6.56
C PRO A 84 -6.94 -6.01 6.53
N PHE A 85 -6.59 -4.73 6.44
CA PHE A 85 -7.54 -3.60 6.42
C PHE A 85 -7.26 -2.63 5.26
N PRO A 86 -7.44 -3.06 4.00
CA PRO A 86 -6.99 -2.29 2.84
C PRO A 86 -7.79 -0.99 2.67
N ARG A 87 -9.10 -1.01 2.93
CA ARG A 87 -9.98 0.18 2.81
C ARG A 87 -9.55 1.32 3.73
N LEU A 88 -9.29 1.01 5.01
CA LEU A 88 -8.80 1.98 5.99
C LEU A 88 -7.49 2.61 5.53
N LYS A 89 -6.55 1.79 5.08
CA LYS A 89 -5.21 2.22 4.68
C LYS A 89 -5.27 3.11 3.43
N LEU A 90 -6.05 2.72 2.43
CA LEU A 90 -6.30 3.51 1.23
C LEU A 90 -6.88 4.87 1.57
N MET A 91 -7.96 4.91 2.36
CA MET A 91 -8.59 6.16 2.74
C MET A 91 -7.61 7.09 3.45
N LYS A 92 -6.86 6.58 4.42
CA LYS A 92 -5.87 7.37 5.15
C LYS A 92 -4.82 7.96 4.21
N LEU A 93 -4.31 7.17 3.27
CA LEU A 93 -3.34 7.64 2.27
C LEU A 93 -3.96 8.74 1.40
N TYR A 94 -5.20 8.58 0.94
CA TYR A 94 -5.87 9.57 0.10
C TYR A 94 -6.17 10.89 0.80
N TYR A 95 -6.59 10.87 2.07
CA TYR A 95 -6.73 12.11 2.83
C TYR A 95 -5.38 12.82 2.96
N MET A 96 -4.31 12.07 3.27
CA MET A 96 -2.97 12.65 3.35
C MET A 96 -2.47 13.19 2.01
N THR A 97 -2.77 12.54 0.88
CA THR A 97 -2.41 13.08 -0.44
C THR A 97 -3.16 14.36 -0.75
N LEU A 98 -4.47 14.43 -0.48
CA LEU A 98 -5.26 15.64 -0.67
C LEU A 98 -4.77 16.79 0.21
N ASP A 99 -4.36 16.53 1.45
CA ASP A 99 -3.76 17.53 2.32
C ASP A 99 -2.44 18.08 1.75
N GLU A 100 -1.57 17.21 1.23
CA GLU A 100 -0.30 17.65 0.63
C GLU A 100 -0.51 18.48 -0.65
N ILE A 101 -1.54 18.14 -1.43
CA ILE A 101 -1.92 18.79 -2.68
C ILE A 101 -2.40 20.25 -2.47
N ARG A 102 -2.97 20.58 -1.31
CA ARG A 102 -3.49 21.93 -1.02
C ARG A 102 -2.42 23.02 -1.16
N ASP A 103 -1.18 22.72 -0.81
CA ASP A 103 -0.07 23.68 -0.84
C ASP A 103 0.54 23.87 -2.25
N ILE A 104 0.16 23.05 -3.22
CA ILE A 104 0.67 23.07 -4.60
C ILE A 104 -0.19 24.05 -5.42
N PRO A 105 0.39 24.87 -6.32
CA PRO A 105 -0.39 25.80 -7.14
C PRO A 105 -1.25 25.09 -8.19
N ASP A 106 -2.40 25.68 -8.52
CA ASP A 106 -3.35 25.15 -9.52
C ASP A 106 -2.82 25.18 -10.96
N THR A 107 -1.75 25.96 -11.21
CA THR A 107 -1.07 25.98 -12.52
C THR A 107 -0.39 24.65 -12.84
N TYR A 108 -0.11 23.82 -11.83
CA TYR A 108 0.49 22.52 -12.04
C TYR A 108 -0.57 21.51 -12.48
N THR A 109 -0.60 21.18 -13.78
CA THR A 109 -1.61 20.29 -14.38
C THR A 109 -1.73 18.94 -13.69
N TYR A 110 -0.60 18.38 -13.24
CA TYR A 110 -0.56 17.10 -12.52
C TYR A 110 -1.35 17.15 -11.21
N LYS A 111 -1.41 18.32 -10.54
CA LYS A 111 -2.23 18.52 -9.34
C LYS A 111 -3.70 18.14 -9.59
N GLY A 112 -4.28 18.67 -10.67
CA GLY A 112 -5.68 18.42 -11.03
C GLY A 112 -5.94 16.95 -11.32
N VAL A 113 -5.06 16.30 -12.08
CA VAL A 113 -5.19 14.87 -12.41
C VAL A 113 -5.15 13.99 -11.16
N VAL A 114 -4.19 14.25 -10.25
CA VAL A 114 -4.07 13.48 -9.01
C VAL A 114 -5.27 13.72 -8.10
N GLU A 115 -5.75 14.96 -8.00
CA GLU A 115 -6.92 15.31 -7.21
C GLU A 115 -8.18 14.59 -7.70
N GLU A 116 -8.47 14.65 -9.01
CA GLU A 116 -9.61 13.94 -9.62
C GLU A 116 -9.51 12.43 -9.44
N MET A 117 -8.34 11.84 -9.71
CA MET A 117 -8.12 10.40 -9.57
C MET A 117 -8.28 9.96 -8.11
N THR A 118 -7.77 10.75 -7.17
CA THR A 118 -7.87 10.46 -5.73
C THR A 118 -9.32 10.53 -5.27
N LYS A 119 -10.06 11.59 -5.64
CA LYS A 119 -11.49 11.74 -5.31
C LYS A 119 -12.33 10.59 -5.84
N PHE A 120 -12.15 10.21 -7.10
CA PHE A 120 -12.83 9.06 -7.70
C PHE A 120 -12.55 7.76 -6.93
N ARG A 121 -11.28 7.47 -6.64
CA ARG A 121 -10.90 6.26 -5.88
C ARG A 121 -11.48 6.28 -4.46
N MET A 122 -11.53 7.45 -3.82
CA MET A 122 -12.17 7.61 -2.52
C MET A 122 -13.67 7.29 -2.56
N GLU A 123 -14.41 7.83 -3.53
CA GLU A 123 -15.84 7.55 -3.65
C GLU A 123 -16.14 6.06 -3.83
N VAL A 124 -15.34 5.37 -4.65
CA VAL A 124 -15.50 3.92 -4.85
C VAL A 124 -15.28 3.15 -3.54
N VAL A 125 -14.20 3.46 -2.82
CA VAL A 125 -13.87 2.78 -1.55
C VAL A 125 -14.87 3.12 -0.45
N ASP A 126 -15.48 4.32 -0.45
CA ASP A 126 -16.51 4.70 0.51
C ASP A 126 -17.83 3.97 0.27
N THR A 127 -18.26 3.90 -0.99
CA THR A 127 -19.54 3.30 -1.39
C THR A 127 -19.54 1.78 -1.34
N THR A 128 -18.39 1.13 -1.56
CA THR A 128 -18.29 -0.34 -1.62
C THR A 128 -17.46 -0.91 -0.47
N LYS A 129 -18.03 -1.92 0.20
CA LYS A 129 -17.39 -2.63 1.32
C LYS A 129 -16.68 -3.91 0.89
N ASP A 130 -17.13 -4.52 -0.20
CA ASP A 130 -16.57 -5.74 -0.77
C ASP A 130 -15.30 -5.41 -1.58
N ILE A 131 -14.19 -6.02 -1.18
CA ILE A 131 -12.86 -5.77 -1.76
C ILE A 131 -12.83 -6.12 -3.25
N ARG A 132 -13.46 -7.23 -3.67
CA ARG A 132 -13.43 -7.64 -5.08
C ARG A 132 -14.20 -6.68 -5.97
N LYS A 133 -15.30 -6.11 -5.46
CA LYS A 133 -16.07 -5.10 -6.18
C LYS A 133 -15.30 -3.78 -6.30
N ILE A 134 -14.51 -3.41 -5.29
CA ILE A 134 -13.60 -2.25 -5.38
C ILE A 134 -12.61 -2.45 -6.53
N GLU A 135 -11.93 -3.60 -6.55
CA GLU A 135 -10.94 -3.93 -7.60
C GLU A 135 -11.56 -3.88 -9.00
N GLN A 136 -12.76 -4.44 -9.17
CA GLN A 136 -13.48 -4.40 -10.45
C GLN A 136 -13.90 -2.99 -10.87
N LYS A 137 -14.36 -2.16 -9.93
CA LYS A 137 -14.81 -0.79 -10.23
C LYS A 137 -13.65 0.14 -10.59
N ILE A 138 -12.51 0.01 -9.90
CA ILE A 138 -11.32 0.83 -10.16
C ILE A 138 -10.55 0.29 -11.36
N ALA A 139 -10.62 -1.02 -11.61
CA ALA A 139 -10.03 -1.71 -12.76
C ALA A 139 -8.52 -1.44 -12.94
N TRP A 140 -7.78 -1.38 -11.82
CA TRP A 140 -6.35 -0.98 -11.81
C TRP A 140 -5.46 -1.95 -11.02
N GLY A 141 -5.69 -3.25 -11.21
CA GLY A 141 -4.97 -4.31 -10.51
C GLY A 141 -5.63 -4.72 -9.19
N ILE A 142 -4.82 -5.29 -8.30
CA ILE A 142 -5.29 -5.73 -6.97
C ILE A 142 -5.25 -4.57 -5.96
N ILE A 143 -6.02 -4.69 -4.88
CA ILE A 143 -6.13 -3.61 -3.88
C ILE A 143 -4.78 -3.28 -3.19
N GLU A 144 -3.88 -4.25 -3.07
CA GLU A 144 -2.56 -4.06 -2.48
C GLU A 144 -1.63 -3.21 -3.38
N GLU A 145 -1.70 -3.40 -4.70
CA GLU A 145 -1.00 -2.55 -5.66
C GLU A 145 -1.54 -1.12 -5.62
N LEU A 146 -2.86 -0.98 -5.44
CA LEU A 146 -3.51 0.33 -5.30
C LEU A 146 -3.00 1.08 -4.06
N ILE A 147 -2.77 0.37 -2.95
CA ILE A 147 -2.16 0.94 -1.72
C ILE A 147 -0.74 1.41 -2.01
N LEU A 148 0.06 0.59 -2.71
CA LEU A 148 1.42 0.93 -3.08
C LEU A 148 1.47 2.18 -3.98
N GLN A 149 0.58 2.25 -4.97
CA GLN A 149 0.42 3.42 -5.83
C GLN A 149 0.07 4.67 -5.02
N ALA A 150 -0.92 4.60 -4.12
CA ALA A 150 -1.30 5.72 -3.27
C ALA A 150 -0.14 6.19 -2.37
N HIS A 151 0.68 5.26 -1.88
CA HIS A 151 1.86 5.59 -1.09
C HIS A 151 2.94 6.28 -1.94
N ASN A 152 3.19 5.77 -3.15
CA ASN A 152 4.13 6.38 -4.09
C ASN A 152 3.67 7.78 -4.49
N GLU A 153 2.37 7.99 -4.69
CA GLU A 153 1.81 9.29 -5.00
C GLU A 153 2.02 10.30 -3.87
N LEU A 154 1.77 9.88 -2.63
CA LEU A 154 2.03 10.70 -1.45
C LEU A 154 3.51 11.09 -1.34
N LYS A 155 4.41 10.15 -1.60
CA LYS A 155 5.85 10.41 -1.63
C LYS A 155 6.20 11.39 -2.77
N LEU A 156 5.62 11.19 -3.95
CA LEU A 156 5.83 12.06 -5.11
C LEU A 156 5.34 13.48 -4.83
N MET A 157 4.20 13.67 -4.19
CA MET A 157 3.69 15.00 -3.79
C MET A 157 4.66 15.73 -2.87
N LYS A 158 5.24 15.03 -1.89
CA LYS A 158 6.25 15.60 -0.99
C LYS A 158 7.52 16.02 -1.74
N ILE A 159 7.96 15.19 -2.69
CA ILE A 159 9.11 15.50 -3.56
C ILE A 159 8.77 16.70 -4.45
N ALA A 160 7.60 16.72 -5.09
CA ALA A 160 7.16 17.81 -5.96
C ALA A 160 7.13 19.15 -5.22
N LYS A 161 6.71 19.17 -3.94
CA LYS A 161 6.76 20.39 -3.11
C LYS A 161 8.17 20.91 -2.87
N GLN A 162 9.15 20.01 -2.74
CA GLN A 162 10.56 20.38 -2.56
C GLN A 162 11.18 20.91 -3.86
N TYR A 163 10.94 20.23 -4.98
CA TYR A 163 11.56 20.54 -6.27
C TYR A 163 10.81 21.59 -7.10
N LYS A 164 9.52 21.82 -6.83
CA LYS A 164 8.64 22.78 -7.52
C LYS A 164 8.74 22.73 -9.06
N PRO A 165 8.45 21.57 -9.68
CA PRO A 165 8.63 21.37 -11.12
C PRO A 165 7.85 22.38 -11.98
N TRP A 166 6.74 22.91 -11.49
CA TRP A 166 5.91 23.91 -12.17
C TRP A 166 6.61 25.27 -12.41
N GLU A 167 7.68 25.59 -11.67
CA GLU A 167 8.46 26.82 -11.92
C GLU A 167 9.25 26.70 -13.23
N TYR A 168 9.80 25.51 -13.52
CA TYR A 168 10.63 25.27 -14.70
C TYR A 168 9.85 25.26 -16.03
N PHE A 169 8.58 24.88 -16.01
CA PHE A 169 7.75 24.85 -17.22
C PHE A 169 7.41 26.25 -17.76
N ARG A 170 7.57 27.31 -16.96
CA ARG A 170 7.22 28.67 -17.38
C ARG A 170 8.21 29.26 -18.40
N ASP A 171 9.46 28.81 -18.37
CA ASP A 171 10.58 29.47 -19.07
C ASP A 171 11.06 28.71 -20.33
N HIS A 172 10.52 27.53 -20.62
CA HIS A 172 10.95 26.72 -21.77
C HIS A 172 9.95 26.85 -22.93
N ASP A 173 10.43 27.27 -24.10
CA ASP A 173 9.64 27.36 -25.33
C ASP A 173 8.88 26.04 -25.61
N GLU A 174 7.55 26.11 -25.69
CA GLU A 174 6.66 24.97 -25.93
C GLU A 174 7.02 24.15 -27.18
N SER A 175 7.72 24.76 -28.15
CA SER A 175 8.17 24.14 -29.40
C SER A 175 9.20 23.02 -29.20
N ILE A 176 10.13 23.19 -28.26
CA ILE A 176 11.19 22.19 -27.98
C ILE A 176 10.59 20.95 -27.33
N ASN A 177 9.63 21.15 -26.41
CA ASN A 177 8.98 20.05 -25.70
C ASN A 177 8.12 19.19 -26.62
N LYS A 178 7.42 19.79 -27.60
CA LYS A 178 6.58 19.03 -28.54
C LYS A 178 7.42 18.13 -29.45
N GLU A 179 8.52 18.63 -29.97
CA GLU A 179 9.41 17.85 -30.85
C GLU A 179 10.15 16.75 -30.08
N PHE A 180 10.58 17.04 -28.85
CA PHE A 180 11.21 16.06 -27.95
C PHE A 180 10.25 14.94 -27.54
N LEU A 181 9.02 15.28 -27.11
CA LEU A 181 7.99 14.29 -26.77
C LEU A 181 7.60 13.42 -27.96
N MET A 182 7.52 14.01 -29.16
CA MET A 182 7.22 13.29 -30.39
C MET A 182 8.37 12.32 -30.77
N LYS A 183 9.63 12.72 -30.54
CA LYS A 183 10.80 11.85 -30.73
C LYS A 183 10.91 10.75 -29.66
N MET A 184 10.52 11.01 -28.42
CA MET A 184 10.51 10.01 -27.33
C MET A 184 9.45 8.93 -27.54
N ASN A 185 8.27 9.28 -28.03
CA ASN A 185 7.18 8.32 -28.25
C ASN A 185 7.44 7.35 -29.41
N VAL A 186 8.29 7.72 -30.37
CA VAL A 186 8.63 6.85 -31.52
C VAL A 186 9.62 5.75 -31.12
N GLN A 187 10.48 5.98 -30.12
CA GLN A 187 11.59 5.06 -29.82
C GLN A 187 11.31 4.08 -28.67
N MET A 188 10.37 4.36 -27.74
CA MET A 188 10.32 3.68 -26.43
C MET A 188 8.96 3.16 -25.95
N MET A 189 7.92 3.10 -26.80
CA MET A 189 6.61 2.55 -26.37
C MET A 189 6.21 1.24 -27.06
N TYR A 190 6.74 0.98 -28.24
CA TYR A 190 6.68 -0.32 -28.88
C TYR A 190 8.14 -0.69 -29.16
N GLY A 191 8.63 -1.79 -28.60
CA GLY A 191 9.80 -2.42 -29.23
C GLY A 191 9.49 -2.60 -30.71
N GLU A 192 10.50 -2.55 -31.58
CA GLU A 192 10.32 -3.01 -32.97
C GLU A 192 9.45 -4.27 -32.96
N PRO A 193 8.46 -4.40 -33.86
CA PRO A 193 7.71 -5.64 -33.97
C PRO A 193 8.74 -6.75 -34.05
N VAL A 194 8.87 -7.54 -32.97
CA VAL A 194 9.79 -8.66 -32.99
C VAL A 194 9.24 -9.52 -34.11
N ASP A 195 9.99 -9.64 -35.20
CA ASP A 195 9.64 -10.55 -36.30
C ASP A 195 9.14 -11.83 -35.62
N PRO A 196 7.94 -12.32 -35.94
CA PRO A 196 7.42 -13.50 -35.32
C PRO A 196 8.49 -14.57 -35.45
N LYS A 197 9.17 -14.91 -34.35
CA LYS A 197 10.12 -16.02 -34.38
C LYS A 197 9.30 -17.18 -34.90
N GLU A 198 9.70 -17.77 -36.02
CA GLU A 198 8.93 -18.80 -36.77
C GLU A 198 8.54 -20.02 -35.92
N TYR A 199 8.89 -20.06 -34.62
CA TYR A 199 8.62 -21.14 -33.67
C TYR A 199 8.24 -20.63 -32.26
N ALA A 200 7.44 -19.57 -32.14
CA ALA A 200 6.91 -19.13 -30.84
C ALA A 200 5.70 -19.99 -30.42
N ARG A 201 5.97 -20.98 -29.56
CA ARG A 201 5.03 -21.91 -28.87
C ARG A 201 4.42 -23.02 -29.75
N ASN A 202 5.06 -24.19 -29.66
CA ASN A 202 4.58 -25.55 -29.99
C ASN A 202 4.70 -26.08 -31.44
N ASP A 203 5.09 -25.28 -32.43
CA ASP A 203 5.33 -25.78 -33.82
C ASP A 203 6.82 -26.05 -34.12
N LYS A 204 7.64 -26.27 -33.08
CA LYS A 204 9.04 -26.66 -33.29
C LYS A 204 9.05 -28.06 -33.90
N PRO A 205 9.62 -28.27 -35.11
CA PRO A 205 9.69 -29.61 -35.68
C PRO A 205 10.44 -30.54 -34.73
N ALA A 206 10.02 -31.81 -34.68
CA ALA A 206 10.72 -32.81 -33.90
C ALA A 206 12.21 -32.79 -34.30
N ARG A 207 13.10 -32.66 -33.31
CA ARG A 207 14.55 -32.67 -33.54
C ARG A 207 14.88 -33.92 -34.36
N GLU A 208 15.47 -33.74 -35.55
CA GLU A 208 15.96 -34.87 -36.33
C GLU A 208 16.85 -35.72 -35.43
N LYS A 209 16.65 -37.05 -35.46
CA LYS A 209 17.51 -37.97 -34.72
C LYS A 209 18.91 -37.82 -35.32
N THR A 210 19.76 -37.02 -34.68
CA THR A 210 21.19 -37.01 -34.98
C THR A 210 21.67 -38.44 -34.90
N ALA A 211 22.20 -38.96 -36.00
CA ALA A 211 22.77 -40.29 -36.06
C ALA A 211 23.87 -40.42 -34.98
N GLY A 212 23.73 -41.42 -34.11
CA GLY A 212 24.65 -41.73 -33.01
C GLY A 212 23.91 -41.65 -31.67
N PHE A 213 23.56 -42.73 -30.98
CA PHE A 213 24.27 -43.99 -30.81
C PHE A 213 23.39 -45.18 -31.20
N THR A 214 23.88 -46.02 -32.10
CA THR A 214 23.42 -47.41 -32.21
C THR A 214 23.64 -48.08 -30.87
N LYS A 215 22.58 -48.62 -30.26
CA LYS A 215 22.73 -49.56 -29.14
C LYS A 215 23.51 -50.75 -29.68
N SER A 216 24.74 -50.94 -29.21
CA SER A 216 25.48 -52.19 -29.42
C SER A 216 24.69 -53.32 -28.76
N SER A 217 24.06 -54.17 -29.57
CA SER A 217 23.63 -55.50 -29.15
C SER A 217 24.76 -56.48 -29.40
N LEU A 218 25.18 -57.17 -28.33
CA LEU A 218 26.19 -58.25 -28.25
C LEU A 218 27.66 -57.80 -28.29
#